data_AF-A0A9P9D3I7-F1
#
_entry.id   AF-A0A9P9D3I7-F1
#
_cell.length_a   1.000
_cell.length_b   1.000
_cell.length_c   1.000
_cell.angle_alpha   90.00
_cell.angle_beta   90.00
_cell.angle_gamma   90.00
#
_symmetry.space_group_name_H-M   'P 1'
#
loop_
_entity.id
_entity.type
_entity.pdbx_description
1 polymer ?
#
loop_
_entity_poly.entity_id
_entity_poly.type
_entity_poly.pdbx_seq_one_letter_code
_entity_poly.pdbx_strand_id
1 'polypeptide(L)'
;FESFYGSVDSEYENILLAEAAVRKAVPIVKTLNAREARRVRSGSVIVIEQPSKQGKWKDGRQWDEFSSTKKFRFYRESGSQSRPLTKQVYSCEWKGQCFRIISYSDHGSRLLRPSDDPRLEPL
;
A
#
# COMPACT_ATOMS: atom_id res chain seq x y z
N PHE A 1 -3.56 6.72 -10.14
CA PHE A 1 -2.82 5.45 -10.14
C PHE A 1 -2.82 4.87 -8.73
N GLU A 2 -2.51 5.68 -7.71
CA GLU A 2 -2.63 5.25 -6.31
C GLU A 2 -4.09 5.02 -5.89
N SER A 3 -4.30 4.04 -5.01
CA SER A 3 -5.61 3.69 -4.45
C SER A 3 -6.03 4.69 -3.38
N PHE A 4 -5.05 5.14 -2.59
CA PHE A 4 -5.22 6.13 -1.54
C PHE A 4 -3.93 6.93 -1.37
N TYR A 5 -4.04 8.15 -0.83
CA TYR A 5 -2.89 8.98 -0.47
C TYR A 5 -2.99 9.36 1.00
N GLY A 6 -2.13 8.77 1.84
CA GLY A 6 -2.18 8.93 3.29
C GLY A 6 -1.22 8.03 4.07
N SER A 7 -1.32 8.02 5.40
CA SER A 7 -0.54 7.14 6.29
C SER A 7 -1.33 5.88 6.67
N VAL A 8 -0.69 4.72 6.72
CA VAL A 8 -1.32 3.45 7.11
C VAL A 8 -0.42 2.78 8.13
N ASP A 9 -0.85 2.77 9.39
CA ASP A 9 -0.04 2.42 10.55
C ASP A 9 -0.57 1.18 11.30
N SER A 10 -1.78 0.72 10.96
CA SER A 10 -2.47 -0.36 11.66
C SER A 10 -3.13 -1.38 10.73
N GLU A 11 -3.38 -2.58 11.25
CA GLU A 11 -4.17 -3.60 10.55
C GLU A 11 -5.58 -3.10 10.21
N TYR A 12 -6.21 -2.37 11.13
CA TYR A 12 -7.55 -1.81 10.94
C TYR A 12 -7.64 -0.91 9.69
N GLU A 13 -6.69 0.00 9.50
CA GLU A 13 -6.66 0.87 8.32
C GLU A 13 -6.45 0.11 7.01
N ASN A 14 -5.68 -0.97 7.05
CA ASN A 14 -5.53 -1.83 5.88
C ASN A 14 -6.85 -2.56 5.56
N ILE A 15 -7.61 -2.97 6.57
CA ILE A 15 -8.95 -3.56 6.40
C ILE A 15 -9.93 -2.53 5.83
N LEU A 16 -9.90 -1.28 6.28
CA LEU A 16 -10.72 -0.21 5.69
C LEU A 16 -10.46 -0.04 4.20
N LEU A 17 -9.18 -0.09 3.80
CA LEU A 17 -8.78 0.00 2.39
C LEU A 17 -9.24 -1.22 1.58
N ALA A 18 -9.20 -2.43 2.15
CA ALA A 18 -9.73 -3.63 1.52
C ALA A 18 -11.26 -3.55 1.33
N GLU A 19 -11.99 -3.10 2.36
CA GLU A 19 -13.44 -2.88 2.31
C GLU A 19 -13.80 -1.81 1.27
N ALA A 20 -13.07 -0.69 1.24
CA ALA A 20 -13.25 0.36 0.25
C ALA A 20 -12.97 -0.13 -1.18
N ALA A 21 -11.99 -1.02 -1.36
CA ALA A 21 -11.70 -1.62 -2.67
C ALA A 21 -12.83 -2.53 -3.14
N VAL A 22 -13.39 -3.37 -2.25
CA VAL A 22 -14.57 -4.22 -2.55
C VAL A 22 -15.78 -3.35 -2.96
N ARG A 23 -15.99 -2.23 -2.26
CA ARG A 23 -17.05 -1.25 -2.58
C ARG A 23 -16.74 -0.35 -3.78
N LYS A 24 -15.56 -0.48 -4.39
CA LYS A 24 -15.06 0.38 -5.49
C LYS A 24 -14.93 1.86 -5.12
N ALA A 25 -14.83 2.18 -3.82
CA ALA A 25 -14.55 3.53 -3.33
C ALA A 25 -13.08 3.93 -3.56
N VAL A 26 -12.18 2.95 -3.65
CA VAL A 26 -10.79 3.12 -4.09
C VAL A 26 -10.48 2.16 -5.24
N PRO A 27 -9.63 2.53 -6.21
CA PRO A 27 -9.29 1.66 -7.33
C PRO A 27 -8.38 0.51 -6.89
N ILE A 28 -8.64 -0.69 -7.40
CA ILE A 28 -7.71 -1.83 -7.32
C ILE A 28 -6.71 -1.71 -8.48
N VAL A 29 -5.42 -1.64 -8.13
CA VAL A 29 -4.32 -1.46 -9.08
C VAL A 29 -3.82 -2.82 -9.52
N LYS A 30 -3.71 -3.02 -10.84
CA LYS A 30 -3.15 -4.27 -11.40
C LYS A 30 -1.62 -4.20 -11.55
N THR A 31 -1.12 -3.04 -11.97
CA THR A 31 0.30 -2.79 -12.23
C THR A 31 0.57 -1.30 -12.33
N LEU A 32 1.85 -0.91 -12.28
CA LEU A 32 2.30 0.44 -12.60
C LEU A 32 3.01 0.44 -13.95
N ASN A 33 2.70 1.43 -14.78
CA ASN A 33 3.58 1.78 -15.89
C ASN A 33 4.81 2.57 -15.39
N ALA A 34 5.81 2.74 -16.26
CA ALA A 34 7.06 3.42 -15.90
C ALA A 34 6.88 4.90 -15.45
N ARG A 35 5.80 5.57 -15.87
CA ARG A 35 5.48 6.93 -15.41
C ARG A 35 4.87 6.91 -14.01
N GLU A 36 4.01 5.94 -13.72
CA GLU A 36 3.37 5.78 -12.40
C GLU A 36 4.37 5.30 -11.35
N ALA A 37 5.23 4.35 -11.68
CA ALA A 37 6.30 3.86 -10.82
C ALA A 37 7.21 5.01 -10.33
N ARG A 38 7.58 5.93 -11.23
CA ARG A 38 8.36 7.13 -10.90
C ARG A 38 7.63 8.12 -9.98
N ARG A 39 6.30 8.04 -9.87
CA ARG A 39 5.48 8.95 -9.04
C ARG A 39 5.15 8.39 -7.65
N VAL A 40 5.50 7.12 -7.38
CA VAL A 40 5.40 6.54 -6.04
C VAL A 40 6.23 7.37 -5.07
N ARG A 41 5.66 7.75 -3.93
CA ARG A 41 6.25 8.67 -2.95
C ARG A 41 5.73 8.36 -1.55
N SER A 42 6.27 9.03 -0.53
CA SER A 42 5.70 8.98 0.83
C SER A 42 4.21 9.35 0.78
N GLY A 43 3.38 8.52 1.38
CA GLY A 43 1.93 8.60 1.37
C GLY A 43 1.23 7.83 0.26
N SER A 44 1.94 7.34 -0.76
CA SER A 44 1.30 6.50 -1.78
C SER A 44 0.83 5.18 -1.15
N VAL A 45 -0.43 4.81 -1.39
CA VAL A 45 -1.01 3.55 -0.96
C VAL A 45 -1.67 2.85 -2.14
N ILE A 46 -1.31 1.59 -2.36
CA ILE A 46 -1.76 0.77 -3.48
C ILE A 46 -2.47 -0.48 -2.95
N VAL A 47 -3.70 -0.70 -3.39
CA VAL A 47 -4.44 -1.94 -3.16
C VAL A 47 -4.38 -2.79 -4.41
N ILE A 48 -3.95 -4.06 -4.27
CA ILE A 48 -3.92 -5.04 -5.35
C ILE A 48 -4.68 -6.30 -4.94
N GLU A 49 -5.37 -6.93 -5.88
CA GLU A 49 -6.04 -8.23 -5.70
C GLU A 49 -5.05 -9.39 -5.94
N GLN A 50 -5.23 -10.51 -5.24
CA GLN A 50 -4.45 -11.74 -5.35
C GLN A 50 -5.33 -12.93 -5.78
N PRO A 51 -4.82 -13.84 -6.63
CA PRO A 51 -3.52 -13.77 -7.30
C PRO A 51 -3.52 -12.66 -8.34
N SER A 52 -2.48 -11.80 -8.31
CA SER A 52 -2.33 -10.83 -9.39
C SER A 52 -1.92 -11.59 -10.65
N LYS A 53 -2.49 -11.26 -11.81
CA LYS A 53 -2.06 -11.83 -13.09
C LYS A 53 -0.57 -11.55 -13.42
N GLN A 54 0.09 -10.66 -12.66
CA GLN A 54 1.42 -10.14 -12.96
C GLN A 54 2.49 -10.52 -11.90
N GLY A 55 2.15 -11.37 -10.93
CA GLY A 55 3.10 -11.83 -9.91
C GLY A 55 3.33 -10.84 -8.76
N LYS A 56 4.58 -10.76 -8.27
CA LYS A 56 4.98 -9.85 -7.17
C LYS A 56 4.86 -8.39 -7.62
N TRP A 57 4.46 -7.52 -6.71
CA TRP A 57 4.41 -6.07 -6.93
C TRP A 57 5.79 -5.50 -7.29
N LYS A 58 5.86 -4.69 -8.36
CA LYS A 58 7.08 -4.07 -8.88
C LYS A 58 6.89 -2.56 -9.01
N ASP A 59 7.71 -1.79 -8.31
CA ASP A 59 7.70 -0.32 -8.32
C ASP A 59 9.00 0.28 -8.90
N GLY A 60 9.91 -0.57 -9.40
CA GLY A 60 11.17 -0.16 -10.02
C GLY A 60 12.26 0.29 -9.03
N ARG A 61 12.04 0.14 -7.73
CA ARG A 61 13.02 0.50 -6.68
C ARG A 61 13.68 -0.75 -6.09
N GLN A 62 14.83 -0.55 -5.46
CA GLN A 62 15.53 -1.60 -4.71
C GLN A 62 15.09 -1.56 -3.24
N TRP A 63 14.86 -2.74 -2.68
CA TRP A 63 14.22 -2.91 -1.38
C TRP A 63 14.90 -4.00 -0.58
N ASP A 64 15.33 -3.67 0.63
CA ASP A 64 15.83 -4.62 1.60
C ASP A 64 14.72 -4.95 2.61
N GLU A 65 14.36 -6.23 2.75
CA GLU A 65 13.43 -6.68 3.78
C GLU A 65 14.13 -6.62 5.14
N PHE A 66 13.55 -5.90 6.11
CA PHE A 66 14.11 -5.80 7.47
C PHE A 66 13.21 -6.43 8.54
N SER A 67 11.94 -6.69 8.21
CA SER A 67 11.00 -7.35 9.12
C SER A 67 9.89 -8.04 8.34
N SER A 68 9.45 -9.19 8.83
CA SER A 68 8.27 -9.87 8.30
C SER A 68 7.53 -10.63 9.39
N THR A 69 6.21 -10.70 9.21
CA THR A 69 5.26 -11.47 10.02
C THR A 69 4.34 -12.23 9.07
N LYS A 70 3.34 -12.94 9.61
CA LYS A 70 2.36 -13.68 8.80
C LYS A 70 1.61 -12.78 7.81
N LYS A 71 1.23 -11.58 8.23
CA LYS A 71 0.41 -10.64 7.42
C LYS A 71 1.21 -9.46 6.87
N PHE A 72 2.27 -9.04 7.54
CA PHE A 72 3.06 -7.86 7.18
C PHE A 72 4.45 -8.21 6.69
N ARG A 73 4.94 -7.46 5.71
CA ARG A 73 6.35 -7.42 5.34
C ARG A 73 6.79 -5.97 5.24
N PHE A 74 7.98 -5.68 5.74
CA PHE A 74 8.52 -4.34 5.82
C PHE A 74 9.85 -4.29 5.09
N TYR A 75 9.98 -3.30 4.24
CA TYR A 75 11.15 -3.07 3.40
C TYR A 75 11.65 -1.65 3.58
N ARG A 76 12.96 -1.48 3.48
CA ARG A 76 13.61 -0.17 3.40
C ARG A 76 14.20 -0.01 2.01
N GLU A 77 14.08 1.18 1.44
CA GLU A 77 14.67 1.50 0.15
C GLU A 77 16.20 1.50 0.25
N SER A 78 16.84 0.74 -0.63
CA SER A 78 18.30 0.62 -0.72
C SER A 78 18.88 1.71 -1.63
N GLY A 79 20.08 2.21 -1.32
CA GLY A 79 20.82 3.13 -2.20
C GLY A 79 20.35 4.59 -2.19
N SER A 80 19.36 4.96 -1.37
CA SER A 80 18.96 6.37 -1.17
C SER A 80 19.85 7.03 -0.10
N GLN A 81 20.58 8.09 -0.46
CA GLN A 81 21.49 8.80 0.46
C GLN A 81 20.78 9.78 1.41
N SER A 82 19.54 10.18 1.11
CA SER A 82 18.76 11.06 1.99
C SER A 82 17.29 10.63 2.04
N ARG A 83 16.83 10.24 3.23
CA ARG A 83 15.44 9.79 3.54
C ARG A 83 14.99 8.58 2.71
N PRO A 84 15.47 7.37 3.03
CA PRO A 84 14.99 6.16 2.38
C PRO A 84 13.48 5.99 2.64
N LEU A 85 12.72 5.62 1.62
CA LEU A 85 11.34 5.20 1.84
C LEU A 85 11.30 3.87 2.59
N THR A 86 10.29 3.73 3.43
CA THR A 86 9.83 2.45 3.97
C THR A 86 8.64 2.00 3.14
N LYS A 87 8.61 0.72 2.80
CA LYS A 87 7.47 0.06 2.15
C LYS A 87 6.93 -1.01 3.08
N GLN A 88 5.65 -0.92 3.40
CA GLN A 88 4.91 -1.96 4.10
C GLN A 88 4.02 -2.69 3.11
N VAL A 89 3.98 -4.01 3.20
CA VAL A 89 3.08 -4.87 2.44
C VAL A 89 2.23 -5.66 3.43
N TYR A 90 0.94 -5.36 3.48
CA TYR A 90 -0.04 -6.12 4.25
C TYR A 90 -0.81 -7.08 3.33
N SER A 91 -1.03 -8.31 3.78
CA SER A 91 -1.80 -9.33 3.06
C SER A 91 -3.01 -9.76 3.89
N CYS A 92 -4.20 -9.77 3.28
CA CYS A 92 -5.42 -10.23 3.94
C CYS A 92 -6.39 -10.89 2.97
N GLU A 93 -7.33 -11.65 3.52
CA GLU A 93 -8.56 -12.05 2.85
C GLU A 93 -9.70 -11.19 3.39
N TRP A 94 -10.53 -10.68 2.50
CA TRP A 94 -11.66 -9.83 2.86
C TRP A 94 -12.84 -10.08 1.91
N LYS A 95 -13.99 -10.47 2.46
CA LYS A 95 -15.22 -10.81 1.69
C LYS A 95 -14.96 -11.78 0.54
N GLY A 96 -14.12 -12.81 0.77
CA GLY A 96 -13.78 -13.84 -0.21
C GLY A 96 -12.76 -13.41 -1.29
N GLN A 97 -12.18 -12.21 -1.17
CA GLN A 97 -11.11 -11.73 -2.05
C GLN A 97 -9.80 -11.59 -1.27
N CYS A 98 -8.69 -12.00 -1.87
CA CYS A 98 -7.37 -11.82 -1.29
C CYS A 98 -6.76 -10.50 -1.76
N PHE A 99 -6.29 -9.67 -0.83
CA PHE A 99 -5.67 -8.38 -1.12
C PHE A 99 -4.24 -8.31 -0.63
N ARG A 100 -3.44 -7.50 -1.32
CA ARG A 100 -2.25 -6.88 -0.76
C ARG A 100 -2.40 -5.37 -0.77
N ILE A 101 -2.08 -4.75 0.35
CA ILE A 101 -2.03 -3.31 0.51
C ILE A 101 -0.56 -2.92 0.66
N ILE A 102 -0.07 -2.11 -0.26
CA ILE A 102 1.31 -1.61 -0.28
C ILE A 102 1.27 -0.13 0.11
N SER A 103 1.87 0.23 1.25
CA SER A 103 2.01 1.62 1.69
C SER A 103 3.47 2.05 1.68
N TYR A 104 3.71 3.30 1.30
CA TYR A 104 5.03 3.93 1.26
C TYR A 104 5.07 5.09 2.23
N SER A 105 6.08 5.15 3.09
CA SER A 105 6.23 6.23 4.08
C SER A 105 7.70 6.63 4.26
N ASP A 106 7.92 7.87 4.67
CA ASP A 106 9.24 8.40 5.06
C ASP A 106 9.32 8.70 6.58
N HIS A 107 8.29 8.29 7.33
CA HIS A 107 8.09 8.54 8.77
C HIS A 107 8.10 10.03 9.21
N GLY A 108 8.30 10.98 8.29
CA GLY A 108 8.36 12.42 8.58
C GLY A 108 7.10 13.19 8.16
N SER A 109 6.29 12.62 7.27
CA SER A 109 5.12 13.28 6.72
C SER A 109 3.88 13.10 7.60
N ARG A 110 3.22 14.21 7.98
CA ARG A 110 1.87 14.17 8.59
C ARG A 110 0.84 14.02 7.48
N LEU A 111 0.29 12.82 7.34
CA LEU A 111 -0.65 12.47 6.28
C LEU A 111 -1.98 12.00 6.86
N LEU A 112 -3.06 12.21 6.11
CA LEU A 112 -4.40 11.72 6.47
C LEU A 112 -4.39 10.20 6.63
N ARG A 113 -5.05 9.69 7.66
CA ARG A 113 -5.17 8.24 7.89
C ARG A 113 -6.46 7.72 7.25
N PRO A 114 -6.52 6.44 6.81
CA PRO A 114 -7.76 5.87 6.30
C PRO A 114 -8.95 5.95 7.25
N SER A 115 -8.70 5.88 8.56
CA SER A 115 -9.74 6.02 9.59
C SER A 115 -10.36 7.42 9.66
N ASP A 116 -9.65 8.43 9.15
CA ASP A 116 -10.06 9.83 9.21
C ASP A 116 -10.66 10.30 7.87
N ASP A 117 -10.76 9.39 6.87
CA ASP A 117 -11.34 9.69 5.57
C ASP A 117 -12.80 9.21 5.51
N PRO A 118 -13.79 10.13 5.44
CA PRO A 118 -15.21 9.77 5.45
C PRO A 118 -15.61 8.90 4.25
N ARG A 119 -14.83 8.89 3.16
CA ARG A 119 -15.08 8.02 2.00
C ARG A 119 -14.83 6.55 2.29
N LEU A 120 -14.06 6.26 3.34
CA LEU A 120 -13.66 4.90 3.73
C LEU A 120 -14.48 4.35 4.90
N GLU A 121 -15.38 5.16 5.48
CA GLU A 121 -16.28 4.71 6.54
C GLU A 121 -17.04 3.44 6.10
N PRO A 122 -17.11 2.41 6.96
CA PRO A 122 -17.97 1.26 6.72
C PRO A 122 -19.43 1.72 6.64
N LEU A 123 -20.17 1.23 5.64
CA LEU A 123 -21.63 1.40 5.57
C LEU A 123 -22.30 0.47 6.58
#